data_AF-A0A0A2M5K1-F1
#
_entry.id   AF-A0A0A2M5K1-F1
#
_cell.length_a   1.000
_cell.length_b   1.000
_cell.length_c   1.000
_cell.angle_alpha   90.00
_cell.angle_beta   90.00
_cell.angle_gamma   90.00
#
_symmetry.space_group_name_H-M   'P 1'
#
loop_
_entity.id
_entity.type
_entity.pdbx_description
1 polymer ?
#
loop_
_entity_poly.entity_id
_entity_poly.type
_entity_poly.pdbx_seq_one_letter_code
_entity_poly.pdbx_strand_id
1 'polypeptide(L)'
;MEQPTNPDNLGRPFVENVEGYFSEFVEFVGGKIIEKLENNLSDRPNADYIFENPDVIAELKCFQKDVFSDSDDFPKLERLYEKWFANKSISQTQFRKIVFQGGPLPEKCIADLIEIASKTIERAIYKANKQIQESKSTFEKKNANGILFLINDGNYFFNTQGFITIISNVLARKFSNPSFDVCIYITINQVTQKPGSDFDYTYWVPIYTRIDKNGETVQDENLFNFVNSLGENLFGDFFTFKTGQVCVNRSEIENLENGWEEMKKHQFVPKEIVYKK
;
A
#
# COMPACT_ATOMS: atom_id res chain seq x y z
N MET A 1 38.57 8.88 -11.31
CA MET A 1 37.69 10.02 -11.01
C MET A 1 36.55 9.95 -12.00
N GLU A 2 35.47 9.29 -11.60
CA GLU A 2 34.24 9.26 -12.39
C GLU A 2 33.57 10.64 -12.30
N GLN A 3 33.15 11.16 -13.45
CA GLN A 3 32.41 12.43 -13.49
C GLN A 3 31.05 12.24 -12.82
N PRO A 4 30.57 13.19 -12.00
CA PRO A 4 29.23 13.13 -11.47
C PRO A 4 28.23 13.16 -12.63
N THR A 5 27.39 12.14 -12.71
CA THR A 5 26.29 12.06 -13.67
C THR A 5 25.38 13.28 -13.50
N ASN A 6 25.07 13.96 -14.61
CA ASN A 6 24.16 15.08 -14.65
C ASN A 6 22.81 14.69 -14.01
N PRO A 7 22.37 15.33 -12.90
CA PRO A 7 21.14 14.96 -12.19
C PRO A 7 19.87 15.08 -13.05
N ASP A 8 19.91 15.88 -14.12
CA ASP A 8 18.79 16.08 -15.05
C ASP A 8 18.51 14.88 -15.99
N ASN A 9 19.31 13.81 -15.90
CA ASN A 9 19.23 12.66 -16.83
C ASN A 9 19.00 11.31 -16.15
N LEU A 10 18.65 11.30 -14.86
CA LEU A 10 18.28 10.07 -14.17
C LEU A 10 16.75 9.92 -14.26
N GLY A 11 16.28 9.06 -15.17
CA GLY A 11 14.90 8.61 -15.19
C GLY A 11 14.46 8.10 -13.81
N ARG A 12 13.16 8.08 -13.55
CA ARG A 12 12.66 7.60 -12.25
C ARG A 12 13.08 6.13 -12.03
N PRO A 13 13.70 5.78 -10.89
CA PRO A 13 14.08 4.41 -10.59
C PRO A 13 12.84 3.52 -10.51
N PHE A 14 12.87 2.40 -11.21
CA PHE A 14 11.89 1.32 -11.09
C PHE A 14 12.44 0.26 -10.13
N VAL A 15 11.63 -0.17 -9.16
CA VAL A 15 12.02 -1.20 -8.19
C VAL A 15 11.48 -2.55 -8.67
N GLU A 16 12.31 -3.37 -9.30
CA GLU A 16 11.85 -4.65 -9.88
C GLU A 16 11.34 -5.65 -8.82
N ASN A 17 12.05 -5.75 -7.70
CA ASN A 17 11.69 -6.61 -6.58
C ASN A 17 11.42 -5.76 -5.33
N VAL A 18 10.17 -5.36 -5.14
CA VAL A 18 9.76 -4.52 -4.01
C VAL A 18 9.95 -5.21 -2.66
N GLU A 19 9.69 -6.51 -2.55
CA GLU A 19 9.87 -7.25 -1.29
C GLU A 19 11.35 -7.31 -0.90
N GLY A 20 12.24 -7.57 -1.87
CA GLY A 20 13.68 -7.54 -1.66
C GLY A 20 14.17 -6.14 -1.29
N TYR A 21 13.72 -5.11 -2.03
CA TYR A 21 14.06 -3.71 -1.74
C TYR A 21 13.63 -3.29 -0.33
N PHE A 22 12.42 -3.68 0.09
CA PHE A 22 11.91 -3.35 1.41
C PHE A 22 12.62 -4.13 2.52
N SER A 23 13.01 -5.39 2.25
CA SER A 23 13.81 -6.19 3.19
C SER A 23 15.19 -5.58 3.43
N GLU A 24 15.84 -5.09 2.38
CA GLU A 24 17.10 -4.33 2.50
C GLU A 24 16.91 -3.01 3.26
N PHE A 25 15.77 -2.32 3.05
CA PHE A 25 15.42 -1.13 3.84
C PHE A 25 15.28 -1.45 5.33
N VAL A 26 14.57 -2.53 5.66
CA VAL A 26 14.39 -2.98 7.05
C VAL A 26 15.75 -3.23 7.71
N GLU A 27 16.66 -3.94 7.04
CA GLU A 27 18.02 -4.16 7.55
C GLU A 27 18.82 -2.86 7.67
N PHE A 28 18.67 -1.93 6.70
CA PHE A 28 19.33 -0.63 6.71
C PHE A 28 18.98 0.22 7.95
N VAL A 29 17.72 0.19 8.39
CA VAL A 29 17.27 0.92 9.59
C VAL A 29 17.44 0.11 10.89
N GLY A 30 18.13 -1.03 10.84
CA GLY A 30 18.45 -1.85 12.01
C GLY A 30 17.36 -2.85 12.43
N GLY A 31 16.35 -3.06 11.59
CA GLY A 31 15.41 -4.18 11.72
C GLY A 31 16.04 -5.51 11.29
N LYS A 32 15.32 -6.61 11.53
CA LYS A 32 15.73 -7.95 11.12
C LYS A 32 14.62 -8.63 10.32
N ILE A 33 15.03 -9.45 9.36
CA ILE A 33 14.12 -10.30 8.58
C ILE A 33 13.91 -11.60 9.34
N ILE A 34 12.66 -11.90 9.68
CA ILE A 34 12.28 -13.06 10.51
C ILE A 34 12.72 -14.37 9.86
N GLU A 35 12.62 -14.50 8.54
CA GLU A 35 13.06 -15.69 7.82
C GLU A 35 14.54 -16.04 8.06
N LYS A 36 15.39 -15.04 8.32
CA LYS A 36 16.84 -15.21 8.56
C LYS A 36 17.18 -15.53 10.03
N LEU A 37 16.21 -15.59 10.94
CA LEU A 37 16.46 -15.81 12.37
C LEU A 37 16.51 -17.30 12.73
N GLU A 38 17.44 -17.68 13.60
CA GLU A 38 17.63 -19.08 14.03
C GLU A 38 16.42 -19.68 14.75
N ASN A 39 15.67 -18.85 15.46
CA ASN A 39 14.46 -19.22 16.20
C ASN A 39 13.18 -19.12 15.36
N ASN A 40 13.28 -18.84 14.05
CA ASN A 40 12.13 -18.88 13.17
C ASN A 40 11.63 -20.32 12.99
N LEU A 41 10.36 -20.53 13.23
CA LEU A 41 9.68 -21.81 13.02
C LEU A 41 9.03 -21.82 11.64
N SER A 42 9.67 -22.50 10.68
CA SER A 42 9.26 -22.51 9.26
C SER A 42 7.92 -23.23 8.99
N ASP A 43 7.40 -23.97 9.96
CA ASP A 43 6.09 -24.64 9.89
C ASP A 43 4.92 -23.69 10.20
N ARG A 44 5.20 -22.45 10.60
CA ARG A 44 4.21 -21.45 10.99
C ARG A 44 4.20 -20.25 10.03
N PRO A 45 3.04 -19.63 9.80
CA PRO A 45 2.93 -18.43 8.99
C PRO A 45 3.42 -17.24 9.81
N ASN A 46 4.73 -17.05 9.90
CA ASN A 46 5.30 -15.89 10.58
C ASN A 46 5.18 -14.61 9.74
N ALA A 47 5.33 -13.48 10.42
CA ALA A 47 5.48 -12.18 9.82
C ALA A 47 6.87 -12.00 9.21
N ASP A 48 7.04 -10.99 8.37
CA ASP A 48 8.29 -10.78 7.63
C ASP A 48 9.41 -10.15 8.48
N TYR A 49 9.08 -9.24 9.40
CA TYR A 49 10.07 -8.36 10.04
C TYR A 49 9.90 -8.22 11.56
N ILE A 50 11.03 -7.92 12.21
CA ILE A 50 11.09 -7.59 13.63
C ILE A 50 12.02 -6.39 13.87
N PHE A 51 11.61 -5.48 14.75
CA PHE A 51 12.43 -4.39 15.26
C PHE A 51 12.49 -4.51 16.79
N GLU A 52 13.67 -4.33 17.36
CA GLU A 52 13.86 -4.46 18.81
C GLU A 52 13.60 -3.13 19.55
N ASN A 53 13.80 -1.99 18.87
CA ASN A 53 13.69 -0.66 19.45
C ASN A 53 12.95 0.30 18.49
N PRO A 54 11.65 0.54 18.67
CA PRO A 54 10.76 -0.09 19.65
C PRO A 54 10.48 -1.55 19.30
N ASP A 55 9.93 -2.30 20.27
CA ASP A 55 9.54 -3.70 20.07
C ASP A 55 8.35 -3.79 19.10
N VAL A 56 8.63 -4.20 17.86
CA VAL A 56 7.68 -4.22 16.74
C VAL A 56 7.81 -5.52 15.96
N ILE A 57 6.67 -6.13 15.64
CA ILE A 57 6.54 -7.19 14.63
C ILE A 57 5.81 -6.60 13.42
N ALA A 58 6.36 -6.76 12.23
CA ALA A 58 5.77 -6.18 11.03
C ALA A 58 5.62 -7.18 9.89
N GLU A 59 4.56 -6.98 9.10
CA GLU A 59 4.26 -7.78 7.92
C GLU A 59 4.13 -6.89 6.68
N LEU A 60 4.62 -7.38 5.55
CA LEU A 60 4.50 -6.75 4.26
C LEU A 60 3.50 -7.47 3.34
N LYS A 61 2.68 -6.69 2.64
CA LYS A 61 1.87 -7.15 1.52
C LYS A 61 2.02 -6.20 0.33
N CYS A 62 2.38 -6.75 -0.82
CA CYS A 62 2.56 -6.01 -2.06
C CYS A 62 1.36 -6.20 -3.01
N PHE A 63 0.90 -5.10 -3.61
CA PHE A 63 -0.13 -5.08 -4.64
C PHE A 63 0.50 -4.76 -6.00
N GLN A 64 0.95 -5.80 -6.70
CA GLN A 64 1.66 -5.72 -7.98
C GLN A 64 0.76 -5.67 -9.20
N LYS A 65 -0.32 -6.45 -9.14
CA LYS A 65 -1.18 -6.72 -10.30
C LYS A 65 -2.45 -5.93 -10.18
N ASP A 66 -2.84 -5.28 -11.27
CA ASP A 66 -4.18 -4.76 -11.42
C ASP A 66 -5.21 -5.87 -11.25
N VAL A 67 -6.27 -5.58 -10.49
CA VAL A 67 -7.41 -6.49 -10.44
C VAL A 67 -8.00 -6.52 -11.84
N PHE A 68 -8.27 -7.72 -12.36
CA PHE A 68 -8.82 -7.94 -13.70
C PHE A 68 -7.83 -7.82 -14.89
N SER A 69 -6.52 -7.81 -14.65
CA SER A 69 -5.53 -7.81 -15.75
C SER A 69 -5.12 -9.21 -16.23
N ASP A 70 -5.36 -10.26 -15.43
CA ASP A 70 -4.95 -11.64 -15.75
C ASP A 70 -6.12 -12.52 -16.20
N SER A 71 -5.81 -13.57 -16.98
CA SER A 71 -6.76 -14.61 -17.43
C SER A 71 -7.59 -15.22 -16.29
N ASP A 72 -7.01 -15.28 -15.09
CA ASP A 72 -7.60 -15.92 -13.91
C ASP A 72 -8.75 -15.10 -13.29
N ASP A 73 -8.83 -13.81 -13.62
CA ASP A 73 -9.90 -12.92 -13.16
C ASP A 73 -11.10 -12.89 -14.12
N PHE A 74 -10.96 -13.38 -15.36
CA PHE A 74 -12.05 -13.40 -16.34
C PHE A 74 -13.31 -14.13 -15.83
N PRO A 75 -13.23 -15.29 -15.15
CA PRO A 75 -14.42 -15.94 -14.60
C PRO A 75 -15.16 -15.09 -13.58
N LYS A 76 -14.47 -14.19 -12.86
CA LYS A 76 -15.11 -13.26 -11.91
C LYS A 76 -15.83 -12.14 -12.65
N LEU A 77 -15.22 -11.61 -13.71
CA LEU A 77 -15.83 -10.60 -14.58
C LEU A 77 -17.05 -11.14 -15.32
N GLU A 78 -16.96 -12.35 -15.87
CA GLU A 78 -18.06 -13.00 -16.58
C GLU A 78 -19.30 -13.13 -15.69
N ARG A 79 -19.11 -13.59 -14.44
CA ARG A 79 -20.19 -13.65 -13.44
C ARG A 79 -20.81 -12.29 -13.14
N LEU A 80 -20.00 -11.21 -13.12
CA LEU A 80 -20.52 -9.86 -12.95
C LEU A 80 -21.36 -9.44 -14.16
N TYR A 81 -20.88 -9.69 -15.38
CA TYR A 81 -21.62 -9.38 -16.59
C TYR A 81 -22.95 -10.14 -16.66
N GLU A 82 -22.94 -11.44 -16.37
CA GLU A 82 -24.16 -12.25 -16.25
C GLU A 82 -25.14 -11.66 -15.23
N LYS A 83 -24.65 -11.32 -14.03
CA LYS A 83 -25.44 -10.67 -12.98
C LYS A 83 -26.05 -9.35 -13.47
N TRP A 84 -25.26 -8.51 -14.15
CA TRP A 84 -25.70 -7.19 -14.63
C TRP A 84 -26.71 -7.26 -15.76
N PHE A 85 -26.59 -8.24 -16.66
CA PHE A 85 -27.59 -8.48 -17.70
C PHE A 85 -28.88 -9.07 -17.11
N ALA A 86 -28.77 -10.06 -16.23
CA ALA A 86 -29.92 -10.72 -15.60
C ALA A 86 -30.77 -9.74 -14.79
N ASN A 87 -30.14 -8.82 -14.06
CA ASN A 87 -30.84 -7.82 -13.24
C ASN A 87 -31.11 -6.50 -13.97
N LYS A 88 -30.81 -6.41 -15.28
CA LYS A 88 -30.99 -5.22 -16.13
C LYS A 88 -30.22 -3.97 -15.63
N SER A 89 -29.14 -4.14 -14.87
CA SER A 89 -28.25 -3.02 -14.49
C SER A 89 -27.49 -2.46 -15.70
N ILE A 90 -27.34 -3.27 -16.75
CA ILE A 90 -26.81 -2.85 -18.04
C ILE A 90 -27.52 -3.59 -19.17
N SER A 91 -27.80 -2.90 -20.29
CA SER A 91 -28.28 -3.53 -21.52
C SER A 91 -27.12 -3.92 -22.43
N GLN A 92 -27.33 -4.87 -23.36
CA GLN A 92 -26.31 -5.23 -24.35
C GLN A 92 -25.84 -4.02 -25.18
N THR A 93 -26.75 -3.11 -25.53
CA THR A 93 -26.40 -1.89 -26.27
C THR A 93 -25.51 -0.96 -25.46
N GLN A 94 -25.80 -0.77 -24.18
CA GLN A 94 -24.95 0.02 -23.28
C GLN A 94 -23.58 -0.62 -23.09
N PHE A 95 -23.54 -1.94 -22.86
CA PHE A 95 -22.29 -2.68 -22.71
C PHE A 95 -21.40 -2.56 -23.95
N ARG A 96 -21.96 -2.70 -25.16
CA ARG A 96 -21.22 -2.47 -26.42
C ARG A 96 -20.69 -1.04 -26.51
N LYS A 97 -21.47 -0.03 -26.14
CA LYS A 97 -20.99 1.36 -26.12
C LYS A 97 -19.83 1.54 -25.14
N ILE A 98 -19.90 0.94 -23.95
CA ILE A 98 -18.84 1.02 -22.96
C ILE A 98 -17.56 0.36 -23.48
N VAL A 99 -17.64 -0.88 -23.97
CA VAL A 99 -16.49 -1.65 -24.44
C VAL A 99 -15.85 -1.05 -25.71
N PHE A 100 -16.65 -0.59 -26.66
CA PHE A 100 -16.14 -0.12 -27.96
C PHE A 100 -15.99 1.40 -28.08
N GLN A 101 -16.66 2.19 -27.23
CA GLN A 101 -16.65 3.66 -27.29
C GLN A 101 -16.13 4.30 -26.00
N GLY A 102 -15.69 3.51 -25.01
CA GLY A 102 -15.09 4.02 -23.77
C GLY A 102 -16.08 4.76 -22.87
N GLY A 103 -17.38 4.45 -22.95
CA GLY A 103 -18.39 5.04 -22.08
C GLY A 103 -18.23 4.61 -20.60
N PRO A 104 -18.72 5.41 -19.63
CA PRO A 104 -18.64 5.05 -18.22
C PRO A 104 -19.57 3.87 -17.88
N LEU A 105 -19.13 3.00 -16.98
CA LEU A 105 -19.97 1.96 -16.40
C LEU A 105 -21.05 2.60 -15.49
N PRO A 106 -22.27 2.00 -15.40
CA PRO A 106 -23.26 2.42 -14.41
C PRO A 106 -22.72 2.29 -12.98
N GLU A 107 -23.12 3.18 -12.07
CA GLU A 107 -22.62 3.25 -10.69
C GLU A 107 -22.71 1.91 -9.94
N LYS A 108 -23.83 1.18 -10.09
CA LYS A 108 -24.02 -0.13 -9.47
C LYS A 108 -23.01 -1.18 -9.99
N CYS A 109 -22.63 -1.09 -11.26
CA CYS A 109 -21.62 -1.98 -11.84
C CYS A 109 -20.22 -1.62 -11.33
N ILE A 110 -19.93 -0.32 -11.18
CA ILE A 110 -18.69 0.16 -10.56
C ILE A 110 -18.62 -0.34 -9.11
N ALA A 111 -19.70 -0.22 -8.33
CA ALA A 111 -19.76 -0.70 -6.95
C ALA A 111 -19.48 -2.21 -6.84
N ASP A 112 -20.04 -3.03 -7.73
CA ASP A 112 -19.78 -4.46 -7.79
C ASP A 112 -18.30 -4.77 -8.10
N LEU A 113 -17.65 -4.02 -9.01
CA LEU A 113 -16.23 -4.17 -9.31
C LEU A 113 -15.36 -3.79 -8.10
N ILE A 114 -15.67 -2.66 -7.45
CA ILE A 114 -15.00 -2.21 -6.23
C ILE A 114 -15.13 -3.28 -5.15
N GLU A 115 -16.30 -3.91 -4.99
CA GLU A 115 -16.53 -4.97 -3.99
C GLU A 115 -15.61 -6.18 -4.24
N ILE A 116 -15.43 -6.60 -5.50
CA ILE A 116 -14.54 -7.72 -5.83
C ILE A 116 -13.09 -7.34 -5.56
N ALA A 117 -12.64 -6.18 -6.04
CA ALA A 117 -11.26 -5.73 -5.85
C ALA A 117 -10.93 -5.51 -4.36
N SER A 118 -11.89 -5.03 -3.57
CA SER A 118 -11.75 -4.87 -2.10
C SER A 118 -11.48 -6.18 -1.38
N LYS A 119 -11.97 -7.33 -1.89
CA LYS A 119 -11.71 -8.65 -1.28
C LYS A 119 -10.23 -9.02 -1.32
N THR A 120 -9.46 -8.52 -2.27
CA THR A 120 -8.01 -8.76 -2.34
C THR A 120 -7.30 -8.05 -1.19
N ILE A 121 -7.58 -6.75 -1.00
CA ILE A 121 -7.06 -5.96 0.12
C ILE A 121 -7.48 -6.58 1.46
N GLU A 122 -8.75 -6.95 1.58
CA GLU A 122 -9.29 -7.57 2.79
C GLU A 122 -8.53 -8.88 3.14
N ARG A 123 -8.33 -9.77 2.16
CA ARG A 123 -7.60 -11.02 2.38
C ARG A 123 -6.15 -10.79 2.76
N ALA A 124 -5.49 -9.77 2.17
CA ALA A 124 -4.13 -9.41 2.52
C ALA A 124 -4.04 -8.97 3.99
N ILE A 125 -4.93 -8.09 4.43
CA ILE A 125 -5.00 -7.63 5.83
C ILE A 125 -5.29 -8.80 6.78
N TYR A 126 -6.23 -9.70 6.45
CA TYR A 126 -6.52 -10.88 7.29
C TYR A 126 -5.32 -11.82 7.45
N LYS A 127 -4.61 -12.10 6.34
CA LYS A 127 -3.42 -12.95 6.39
C LYS A 127 -2.34 -12.30 7.24
N ALA A 128 -2.07 -11.02 7.00
CA ALA A 128 -1.07 -10.28 7.74
C ALA A 128 -1.37 -10.22 9.24
N ASN A 129 -2.63 -9.99 9.62
CA ASN A 129 -3.05 -10.01 11.01
C ASN A 129 -2.70 -11.35 11.70
N LYS A 130 -2.98 -12.47 11.02
CA LYS A 130 -2.65 -13.81 11.54
C LYS A 130 -1.14 -14.01 11.65
N GLN A 131 -0.37 -13.55 10.67
CA GLN A 131 1.08 -13.68 10.66
C GLN A 131 1.73 -12.89 11.80
N ILE A 132 1.30 -11.63 11.99
CA ILE A 132 1.74 -10.80 13.12
C ILE A 132 1.37 -11.46 14.45
N GLN A 133 0.14 -11.97 14.59
CA GLN A 133 -0.30 -12.67 15.80
C GLN A 133 0.58 -13.89 16.11
N GLU A 134 0.85 -14.72 15.09
CA GLU A 134 1.66 -15.93 15.23
C GLU A 134 3.11 -15.60 15.58
N SER A 135 3.70 -14.58 14.96
CA SER A 135 5.06 -14.14 15.27
C SER A 135 5.19 -13.54 16.66
N LYS A 136 4.23 -12.73 17.12
CA LYS A 136 4.22 -12.26 18.52
C LYS A 136 4.24 -13.44 19.51
N SER A 137 3.59 -14.56 19.16
CA SER A 137 3.67 -15.78 19.98
C SER A 137 5.00 -16.52 19.83
N THR A 138 5.47 -16.71 18.60
CA THR A 138 6.70 -17.46 18.27
C THR A 138 7.94 -16.82 18.89
N PHE A 139 8.02 -15.50 18.89
CA PHE A 139 9.15 -14.73 19.41
C PHE A 139 8.92 -14.22 20.84
N GLU A 140 7.90 -14.73 21.54
CA GLU A 140 7.54 -14.37 22.93
C GLU A 140 7.30 -12.86 23.17
N LYS A 141 6.94 -12.13 22.10
CA LYS A 141 6.74 -10.68 22.06
C LYS A 141 5.26 -10.31 22.06
N LYS A 142 4.52 -10.81 23.05
CA LYS A 142 3.04 -10.61 23.16
C LYS A 142 2.62 -9.14 23.23
N ASN A 143 3.50 -8.28 23.75
CA ASN A 143 3.25 -6.84 23.93
C ASN A 143 3.91 -5.97 22.85
N ALA A 144 4.63 -6.56 21.89
CA ALA A 144 5.18 -5.79 20.78
C ALA A 144 4.06 -5.09 20.02
N ASN A 145 4.34 -3.90 19.49
CA ASN A 145 3.42 -3.27 18.55
C ASN A 145 3.43 -4.09 17.24
N GLY A 146 2.30 -4.12 16.53
CA GLY A 146 2.25 -4.70 15.19
C GLY A 146 2.17 -3.62 14.12
N ILE A 147 2.89 -3.79 13.02
CA ILE A 147 2.79 -2.92 11.83
C ILE A 147 2.42 -3.75 10.61
N LEU A 148 1.44 -3.30 9.84
CA LEU A 148 1.11 -3.85 8.53
C LEU A 148 1.52 -2.86 7.44
N PHE A 149 2.47 -3.24 6.60
CA PHE A 149 2.84 -2.50 5.39
C PHE A 149 2.01 -2.99 4.20
N LEU A 150 1.28 -2.08 3.57
CA LEU A 150 0.51 -2.31 2.35
C LEU A 150 1.16 -1.50 1.22
N ILE A 151 2.01 -2.13 0.43
CA ILE A 151 2.73 -1.47 -0.65
C ILE A 151 1.96 -1.60 -1.96
N ASN A 152 1.62 -0.47 -2.56
CA ASN A 152 1.23 -0.42 -3.96
C ASN A 152 2.48 -0.48 -4.85
N ASP A 153 2.63 -1.62 -5.51
CA ASP A 153 3.71 -1.97 -6.41
C ASP A 153 3.23 -1.88 -7.88
N GLY A 154 2.61 -0.75 -8.22
CA GLY A 154 2.14 -0.50 -9.59
C GLY A 154 0.76 -1.10 -9.91
N ASN A 155 -0.12 -1.26 -8.91
CA ASN A 155 -1.55 -1.47 -9.12
C ASN A 155 -2.25 -0.12 -9.35
N TYR A 156 -2.73 0.10 -10.58
CA TYR A 156 -3.46 1.27 -11.06
C TYR A 156 -4.99 1.10 -11.05
N PHE A 157 -5.52 -0.06 -10.66
CA PHE A 157 -6.97 -0.28 -10.55
C PHE A 157 -7.64 0.73 -9.61
N PHE A 158 -7.00 1.03 -8.47
CA PHE A 158 -7.42 2.10 -7.57
C PHE A 158 -6.42 3.23 -7.55
N ASN A 159 -6.94 4.45 -7.41
CA ASN A 159 -6.14 5.56 -6.92
C ASN A 159 -5.82 5.40 -5.42
N THR A 160 -4.83 6.15 -4.92
CA THR A 160 -4.48 6.28 -3.49
C THR A 160 -5.71 6.48 -2.62
N GLN A 161 -6.63 7.37 -3.02
CA GLN A 161 -7.87 7.62 -2.27
C GLN A 161 -8.75 6.37 -2.18
N GLY A 162 -8.90 5.63 -3.29
CA GLY A 162 -9.65 4.38 -3.36
C GLY A 162 -9.03 3.30 -2.48
N PHE A 163 -7.71 3.14 -2.52
CA PHE A 163 -6.98 2.22 -1.64
C PHE A 163 -7.22 2.55 -0.17
N ILE A 164 -6.98 3.81 0.24
CA ILE A 164 -7.17 4.25 1.63
C ILE A 164 -8.62 4.07 2.06
N THR A 165 -9.58 4.44 1.21
CA THR A 165 -11.02 4.27 1.52
C THR A 165 -11.35 2.81 1.79
N ILE A 166 -10.86 1.88 0.97
CA ILE A 166 -11.11 0.46 1.15
C ILE A 166 -10.43 -0.07 2.40
N ILE A 167 -9.16 0.29 2.62
CA ILE A 167 -8.40 -0.12 3.81
C ILE A 167 -9.15 0.34 5.07
N SER A 168 -9.46 1.63 5.18
CA SER A 168 -10.19 2.20 6.33
C SER A 168 -11.55 1.53 6.53
N ASN A 169 -12.29 1.26 5.45
CA ASN A 169 -13.58 0.59 5.52
C ASN A 169 -13.47 -0.87 6.00
N VAL A 170 -12.43 -1.60 5.57
CA VAL A 170 -12.16 -2.97 6.02
C VAL A 170 -11.77 -2.96 7.50
N LEU A 171 -10.86 -2.08 7.91
CA LEU A 171 -10.42 -1.95 9.30
C LEU A 171 -11.62 -1.67 10.22
N ALA A 172 -12.42 -0.64 9.90
CA ALA A 172 -13.55 -0.24 10.72
C ALA A 172 -14.63 -1.33 10.87
N ARG A 173 -14.90 -2.12 9.82
CA ARG A 173 -15.95 -3.15 9.85
C ARG A 173 -15.51 -4.48 10.44
N LYS A 174 -14.23 -4.84 10.28
CA LYS A 174 -13.76 -6.23 10.47
C LYS A 174 -12.65 -6.40 11.51
N PHE A 175 -12.01 -5.32 11.92
CA PHE A 175 -10.85 -5.37 12.81
C PHE A 175 -11.04 -4.44 14.01
N SER A 176 -11.83 -4.88 14.99
CA SER A 176 -12.03 -4.15 16.25
C SER A 176 -10.87 -4.30 17.23
N ASN A 177 -10.10 -5.39 17.14
CA ASN A 177 -8.90 -5.62 17.95
C ASN A 177 -7.84 -6.37 17.13
N PRO A 178 -7.28 -5.74 16.08
CA PRO A 178 -6.24 -6.36 15.27
C PRO A 178 -4.98 -6.62 16.09
N SER A 179 -4.15 -7.55 15.62
CA SER A 179 -2.81 -7.81 16.17
C SER A 179 -1.78 -6.76 15.72
N PHE A 180 -2.18 -5.76 14.94
CA PHE A 180 -1.39 -4.62 14.52
C PHE A 180 -1.99 -3.30 14.99
N ASP A 181 -1.12 -2.37 15.33
CA ASP A 181 -1.44 -1.05 15.88
C ASP A 181 -1.48 0.02 14.77
N VAL A 182 -0.77 -0.22 13.66
CA VAL A 182 -0.70 0.68 12.50
C VAL A 182 -0.75 -0.13 11.20
N CYS A 183 -1.57 0.32 10.26
CA CYS A 183 -1.53 -0.09 8.86
C CYS A 183 -0.97 1.06 8.03
N ILE A 184 0.08 0.85 7.25
CA ILE A 184 0.77 1.90 6.49
C ILE A 184 0.58 1.60 5.01
N TYR A 185 -0.11 2.48 4.29
CA TYR A 185 -0.19 2.43 2.83
C TYR A 185 0.98 3.18 2.21
N ILE A 186 1.69 2.54 1.29
CA ILE A 186 2.92 3.06 0.68
C ILE A 186 2.81 2.93 -0.84
N THR A 187 3.30 3.91 -1.60
CA THR A 187 3.47 3.75 -3.05
C THR A 187 4.95 3.74 -3.44
N ILE A 188 5.40 2.70 -4.17
CA ILE A 188 6.79 2.60 -4.66
C ILE A 188 6.82 2.73 -6.19
N ASN A 189 6.16 1.81 -6.89
CA ASN A 189 6.10 1.78 -8.36
C ASN A 189 4.83 2.41 -8.94
N GLN A 190 4.11 3.16 -8.11
CA GLN A 190 3.00 4.01 -8.49
C GLN A 190 3.28 5.43 -8.02
N VAL A 191 3.29 6.37 -8.95
CA VAL A 191 3.54 7.78 -8.68
C VAL A 191 2.35 8.63 -9.03
N THR A 192 2.36 9.83 -8.48
CA THR A 192 1.41 10.86 -8.84
C THR A 192 2.11 12.18 -9.14
N GLN A 193 1.47 13.00 -9.96
CA GLN A 193 1.90 14.37 -10.24
C GLN A 193 0.82 15.36 -9.82
N LYS A 194 1.26 16.56 -9.43
CA LYS A 194 0.37 17.71 -9.18
C LYS A 194 0.35 18.61 -10.42
N PRO A 195 -0.79 19.20 -10.79
CA PRO A 195 -0.83 20.23 -11.83
C PRO A 195 0.18 21.35 -11.54
N GLY A 196 1.07 21.61 -12.51
CA GLY A 196 2.09 22.66 -12.41
C GLY A 196 3.30 22.32 -11.54
N SER A 197 3.45 21.07 -11.10
CA SER A 197 4.66 20.59 -10.43
C SER A 197 5.53 19.77 -11.37
N ASP A 198 6.84 19.98 -11.32
CA ASP A 198 7.83 19.18 -12.03
C ASP A 198 8.23 17.89 -11.27
N PHE A 199 7.60 17.63 -10.12
CA PHE A 199 7.95 16.51 -9.25
C PHE A 199 6.96 15.34 -9.36
N ASP A 200 7.51 14.14 -9.30
CA ASP A 200 6.76 12.92 -9.03
C ASP A 200 6.68 12.67 -7.52
N TYR A 201 5.49 12.34 -7.04
CA TYR A 201 5.21 12.13 -5.62
C TYR A 201 4.86 10.68 -5.31
N THR A 202 5.36 10.19 -4.18
CA THR A 202 4.97 8.94 -3.52
C THR A 202 4.24 9.22 -2.21
N TYR A 203 3.55 8.20 -1.71
CA TYR A 203 2.78 8.29 -0.47
C TYR A 203 3.34 7.40 0.63
N TRP A 204 3.32 7.93 1.85
CA TRP A 204 3.44 7.23 3.12
C TRP A 204 2.24 7.62 3.97
N VAL A 205 1.29 6.70 4.18
CA VAL A 205 0.02 7.00 4.87
C VAL A 205 -0.19 6.03 6.03
N PRO A 206 0.21 6.40 7.24
CA PRO A 206 -0.11 5.66 8.45
C PRO A 206 -1.60 5.74 8.81
N ILE A 207 -2.19 4.61 9.15
CA ILE A 207 -3.56 4.47 9.64
C ILE A 207 -3.49 3.71 10.96
N TYR A 208 -3.62 4.44 12.07
CA TYR A 208 -3.60 3.87 13.42
C TYR A 208 -4.93 3.18 13.72
N THR A 209 -4.87 2.00 14.34
CA THR A 209 -6.07 1.15 14.57
C THR A 209 -6.66 1.29 15.96
N ARG A 210 -5.88 1.78 16.92
CA ARG A 210 -6.33 1.98 18.30
C ARG A 210 -7.12 3.26 18.40
N ILE A 211 -8.35 3.16 18.89
CA ILE A 211 -9.23 4.29 19.17
C ILE A 211 -9.65 4.28 20.64
N ASP A 212 -9.85 5.47 21.20
CA ASP A 212 -10.35 5.64 22.55
C ASP A 212 -11.88 5.50 22.59
N LYS A 213 -12.47 5.66 23.77
CA LYS A 213 -13.93 5.59 23.97
C LYS A 213 -14.73 6.67 23.22
N ASN A 214 -14.07 7.74 22.78
CA ASN A 214 -14.67 8.84 22.02
C ASN A 214 -14.49 8.64 20.51
N GLY A 215 -13.78 7.58 20.10
CA GLY A 215 -13.45 7.30 18.70
C GLY A 215 -12.20 8.03 18.21
N GLU A 216 -11.44 8.67 19.09
CA GLU A 216 -10.20 9.37 18.75
C GLU A 216 -9.04 8.40 18.69
N THR A 217 -8.09 8.62 17.78
CA THR A 217 -6.91 7.76 17.64
C THR A 217 -6.05 7.81 18.91
N VAL A 218 -5.71 6.64 19.45
CA VAL A 218 -4.76 6.52 20.56
C VAL A 218 -3.36 6.38 19.97
N GLN A 219 -2.56 7.43 20.16
CA GLN A 219 -1.21 7.51 19.65
C GLN A 219 -0.20 7.24 20.77
N ASP A 220 0.56 6.16 20.62
CA ASP A 220 1.79 5.92 21.39
C ASP A 220 2.90 6.77 20.76
N GLU A 221 3.47 7.70 21.51
CA GLU A 221 4.49 8.63 21.00
C GLU A 221 5.73 7.90 20.46
N ASN A 222 6.16 6.80 21.09
CA ASN A 222 7.32 6.04 20.64
C ASN A 222 7.01 5.35 19.31
N LEU A 223 5.83 4.74 19.19
CA LEU A 223 5.41 4.10 17.93
C LEU A 223 5.21 5.14 16.82
N PHE A 224 4.65 6.31 17.13
CA PHE A 224 4.45 7.38 16.18
C PHE A 224 5.78 7.91 15.62
N ASN A 225 6.72 8.25 16.50
CA ASN A 225 8.04 8.72 16.10
C ASN A 225 8.78 7.67 15.28
N PHE A 226 8.65 6.40 15.65
CA PHE A 226 9.23 5.28 14.90
C PHE A 226 8.61 5.16 13.49
N VAL A 227 7.28 5.20 13.36
CA VAL A 227 6.60 5.12 12.07
C VAL A 227 6.98 6.28 11.15
N ASN A 228 7.06 7.51 11.66
CA ASN A 228 7.47 8.65 10.84
C ASN A 228 8.94 8.52 10.42
N SER A 229 9.83 8.15 11.34
CA SER A 229 11.24 7.86 11.04
C SER A 229 11.39 6.79 9.94
N LEU A 230 10.59 5.73 9.95
CA LEU A 230 10.63 4.73 8.86
C LEU A 230 10.30 5.34 7.50
N GLY A 231 9.26 6.17 7.41
CA GLY A 231 8.87 6.84 6.15
C GLY A 231 9.95 7.81 5.65
N GLU A 232 10.56 8.56 6.58
CA GLU A 232 11.69 9.44 6.32
C GLU A 232 12.89 8.69 5.75
N ASN A 233 13.28 7.60 6.42
CA ASN A 233 14.43 6.81 6.01
C ASN A 233 14.16 6.10 4.68
N LEU A 234 12.96 5.56 4.45
CA LEU A 234 12.62 4.84 3.22
C LEU A 234 12.74 5.74 1.98
N PHE A 235 12.13 6.93 2.02
CA PHE A 235 12.07 7.84 0.88
C PHE A 235 13.21 8.89 0.86
N GLY A 236 13.95 9.03 1.95
CA GLY A 236 15.12 9.89 2.07
C GLY A 236 16.42 9.08 1.95
N ASP A 237 16.98 8.70 3.09
CA ASP A 237 18.34 8.15 3.19
C ASP A 237 18.51 6.84 2.41
N PHE A 238 17.59 5.89 2.57
CA PHE A 238 17.67 4.60 1.89
C PHE A 238 17.45 4.74 0.38
N PHE A 239 16.44 5.51 -0.04
CA PHE A 239 16.22 5.76 -1.47
C PHE A 239 17.43 6.43 -2.13
N THR A 240 18.03 7.42 -1.46
CA THR A 240 19.24 8.09 -1.92
C THR A 240 20.41 7.13 -1.99
N PHE A 241 20.60 6.30 -0.96
CA PHE A 241 21.64 5.26 -0.94
C PHE A 241 21.48 4.27 -2.09
N LYS A 242 20.26 3.83 -2.39
CA LYS A 242 19.98 2.81 -3.41
C LYS A 242 20.02 3.34 -4.84
N THR A 243 19.67 4.60 -5.06
CA THR A 243 19.42 5.15 -6.40
C THR A 243 20.32 6.32 -6.78
N GLY A 244 20.99 6.94 -5.79
CA GLY A 244 21.72 8.19 -5.97
C GLY A 244 20.82 9.43 -6.08
N GLN A 245 19.49 9.27 -6.09
CA GLN A 245 18.53 10.38 -6.19
C GLN A 245 18.11 10.88 -4.81
N VAL A 246 18.15 12.19 -4.63
CA VAL A 246 17.80 12.84 -3.36
C VAL A 246 16.32 13.21 -3.35
N CYS A 247 15.65 13.02 -2.21
CA CYS A 247 14.32 13.56 -1.99
C CYS A 247 14.37 15.09 -1.95
N VAL A 248 13.86 15.74 -2.99
CA VAL A 248 13.91 17.21 -3.17
C VAL A 248 12.75 17.94 -2.50
N ASN A 249 11.68 17.24 -2.16
CA ASN A 249 10.49 17.83 -1.53
C ASN A 249 9.77 16.80 -0.66
N ARG A 250 9.40 17.22 0.55
CA ARG A 250 8.58 16.45 1.49
C ARG A 250 7.46 17.34 2.02
N SER A 251 6.26 16.79 2.06
CA SER A 251 5.11 17.42 2.70
C SER A 251 4.53 16.46 3.73
N GLU A 252 4.47 16.90 4.98
CA GLU A 252 3.87 16.16 6.09
C GLU A 252 2.55 16.81 6.47
N ILE A 253 1.50 16.00 6.56
CA ILE A 253 0.14 16.48 6.81
C ILE A 253 -0.48 15.59 7.86
N GLU A 254 -0.65 16.14 9.06
CA GLU A 254 -1.17 15.40 10.22
C GLU A 254 -2.71 15.38 10.27
N ASN A 255 -3.36 16.34 9.59
CA ASN A 255 -4.80 16.49 9.62
C ASN A 255 -5.47 15.73 8.44
N LEU A 256 -6.47 14.91 8.75
CA LEU A 256 -7.20 14.09 7.76
C LEU A 256 -7.83 14.92 6.63
N GLU A 257 -8.49 16.03 6.95
CA GLU A 257 -9.16 16.88 5.96
C GLU A 257 -8.13 17.48 4.99
N ASN A 258 -7.06 18.07 5.53
CA ASN A 258 -5.98 18.61 4.72
C ASN A 258 -5.28 17.54 3.90
N GLY A 259 -5.06 16.35 4.47
CA GLY A 259 -4.44 15.22 3.76
C GLY A 259 -5.32 14.74 2.60
N TRP A 260 -6.63 14.71 2.80
CA TRP A 260 -7.60 14.35 1.78
C TRP A 260 -7.66 15.39 0.65
N GLU A 261 -7.70 16.68 0.99
CA GLU A 261 -7.65 17.78 0.02
C GLU A 261 -6.32 17.80 -0.75
N GLU A 262 -5.21 17.46 -0.10
CA GLU A 262 -3.94 17.32 -0.79
C GLU A 262 -4.00 16.18 -1.80
N MET A 263 -4.43 14.98 -1.39
CA MET A 263 -4.54 13.81 -2.29
C MET A 263 -5.42 14.08 -3.53
N LYS A 264 -6.44 14.94 -3.43
CA LYS A 264 -7.30 15.32 -4.58
C LYS A 264 -6.53 16.08 -5.67
N LYS A 265 -5.43 16.74 -5.32
CA LYS A 265 -4.59 17.49 -6.27
C LYS A 265 -3.69 16.57 -7.10
N HIS A 266 -3.54 15.31 -6.71
CA HIS A 266 -2.65 14.36 -7.35
C HIS A 266 -3.35 13.52 -8.42
N GLN A 267 -2.68 13.36 -9.55
CA GLN A 267 -3.12 12.50 -10.65
C GLN A 267 -2.11 11.38 -10.87
N PHE A 268 -2.60 10.15 -11.11
CA PHE A 268 -1.72 9.02 -11.43
C PHE A 268 -1.05 9.23 -12.77
N VAL A 269 0.22 8.89 -12.81
CA VAL A 269 0.97 8.83 -14.05
C VAL A 269 1.06 7.35 -14.46
N PRO A 270 0.52 6.96 -15.62
CA PRO A 270 0.61 5.58 -16.10
C PRO A 270 2.06 5.09 -16.16
N LYS A 271 2.28 3.82 -15.85
CA LYS A 271 3.60 3.18 -15.81
C LYS A 271 4.40 3.43 -17.10
N GLU A 272 3.73 3.41 -18.25
CA GLU A 272 4.33 3.62 -19.57
C GLU A 272 4.84 5.04 -19.78
N ILE A 273 4.37 6.02 -19.01
CA ILE A 273 4.83 7.41 -19.10
C ILE A 273 6.00 7.63 -18.12
N VAL A 274 5.91 7.06 -16.91
CA VAL A 274 6.90 7.24 -15.84
C VAL A 274 8.24 6.61 -16.19
N TYR A 275 8.24 5.40 -16.74
CA TYR A 275 9.45 4.58 -16.90
C TYR A 275 9.93 4.45 -18.36
N LYS A 276 9.37 5.23 -19.30
CA LYS A 276 9.83 5.28 -20.71
C LYS A 276 10.73 6.48 -21.03
N LYS A 277 11.44 7.04 -20.05
CA LYS A 277 12.45 8.08 -20.26
C LYS A 277 13.84 7.50 -20.13
#